data_AF-A0A346CCL1-F1
#
_entry.id   AF-A0A346CCL1-F1
#
_cell.length_a   1.000
_cell.length_b   1.000
_cell.length_c   1.000
_cell.angle_alpha   90.00
_cell.angle_beta   90.00
_cell.angle_gamma   90.00
#
_symmetry.space_group_name_H-M   'P 1'
#
loop_
_entity.id
_entity.type
_entity.pdbx_description
1 polymer ?
#
loop_
_entity_poly.entity_id
_entity_poly.type
_entity_poly.pdbx_seq_one_letter_code
_entity_poly.pdbx_strand_id
1 'polypeptide(L)'
;MHGPEPTRSAAAGRVLALVTLTFTLVGIPVGPARADACAYASTGPDGTDAVAVAGSASWPTIPPCPRPTPTPTPTPTPTPPPDPEPTPPPPEPTPPPAPKPPPPKPPAPEPEPPPPAPRPAPPRPAPEPSPTPTPAPTPPPARSAAPAPAPSVTPTPRPSLSPVHYPRHRAARAPQRSSRGTTSPLVFVLLITVPAVVAVAALRAR
;
A
#
# COMPACT_ATOMS: atom_id res chain seq x y z
N MET A 1 -34.15 -84.12 -2.05
CA MET A 1 -33.83 -83.28 -0.87
C MET A 1 -32.32 -83.24 -0.69
N HIS A 2 -31.62 -82.31 -1.33
CA HIS A 2 -30.22 -81.98 -1.02
C HIS A 2 -30.15 -80.44 -0.98
N GLY A 3 -30.06 -79.88 0.22
CA GLY A 3 -29.88 -78.44 0.43
C GLY A 3 -28.42 -78.04 0.20
N PRO A 4 -28.13 -76.82 -0.28
CA PRO A 4 -26.77 -76.36 -0.50
C PRO A 4 -26.10 -75.96 0.82
N GLU A 5 -24.89 -76.45 1.07
CA GLU A 5 -24.02 -76.07 2.20
C GLU A 5 -23.59 -74.58 2.09
N PRO A 6 -24.00 -73.67 2.99
CA PRO A 6 -23.60 -72.26 2.94
C PRO A 6 -22.53 -71.88 3.99
N THR A 7 -21.88 -72.85 4.64
CA THR A 7 -21.03 -72.58 5.83
C THR A 7 -19.53 -72.55 5.54
N ARG A 8 -19.07 -73.17 4.45
CA ARG A 8 -17.63 -73.34 4.17
C ARG A 8 -16.95 -72.08 3.64
N SER A 9 -17.66 -71.27 2.86
CA SER A 9 -17.14 -70.03 2.25
C SER A 9 -16.94 -68.90 3.27
N ALA A 10 -17.87 -68.74 4.21
CA ALA A 10 -17.78 -67.75 5.27
C ALA A 10 -16.62 -68.04 6.24
N ALA A 11 -16.37 -69.31 6.54
CA ALA A 11 -15.22 -69.73 7.34
C ALA A 11 -13.90 -69.45 6.60
N ALA A 12 -13.82 -69.78 5.31
CA ALA A 12 -12.64 -69.51 4.49
C ALA A 12 -12.32 -68.00 4.39
N GLY A 13 -13.33 -67.15 4.24
CA GLY A 13 -13.15 -65.69 4.23
C GLY A 13 -12.63 -65.12 5.55
N ARG A 14 -13.10 -65.64 6.69
CA ARG A 14 -12.59 -65.23 8.02
C ARG A 14 -11.15 -65.67 8.24
N VAL A 15 -10.80 -66.88 7.82
CA VAL A 15 -9.43 -67.39 7.90
C VAL A 15 -8.51 -66.54 7.03
N LEU A 16 -8.91 -66.23 5.79
CA LEU A 16 -8.12 -65.37 4.90
C LEU A 16 -7.92 -63.96 5.48
N ALA A 17 -8.97 -63.37 6.07
CA ALA A 17 -8.88 -62.05 6.70
C ALA A 17 -7.97 -62.04 7.94
N LEU A 18 -7.98 -63.10 8.76
CA LEU A 18 -7.08 -63.22 9.89
C LEU A 18 -5.63 -63.43 9.44
N VAL A 19 -5.41 -64.21 8.37
CA VAL A 19 -4.08 -64.42 7.78
C VAL A 19 -3.52 -63.14 7.18
N THR A 20 -4.33 -62.35 6.45
CA THR A 20 -3.87 -61.07 5.91
C THR A 20 -3.61 -60.06 7.02
N LEU A 21 -4.43 -60.02 8.07
CA LEU A 21 -4.22 -59.15 9.23
C LEU A 21 -2.98 -59.53 10.05
N THR A 22 -2.73 -60.83 10.24
CA THR A 22 -1.49 -61.28 10.88
C THR A 22 -0.27 -61.01 10.01
N PHE A 23 -0.38 -61.20 8.69
CA PHE A 23 0.71 -60.87 7.77
C PHE A 23 0.99 -59.36 7.72
N THR A 24 -0.01 -58.48 7.84
CA THR A 24 0.25 -57.04 7.94
C THR A 24 0.81 -56.62 9.30
N LEU A 25 0.38 -57.25 10.40
CA LEU A 25 0.96 -56.97 11.72
C LEU A 25 2.40 -57.48 11.86
N VAL A 26 2.75 -58.60 11.23
CA VAL A 26 4.08 -59.22 11.34
C VAL A 26 5.02 -58.78 10.22
N GLY A 27 4.49 -58.49 9.03
CA GLY A 27 5.25 -58.19 7.82
C GLY A 27 5.48 -56.70 7.55
N ILE A 28 4.83 -55.79 8.29
CA ILE A 28 5.22 -54.37 8.29
C ILE A 28 6.28 -54.23 9.39
N PRO A 29 7.58 -54.07 9.06
CA PRO A 29 8.53 -53.65 10.05
C PRO A 29 8.11 -52.25 10.49
N VAL A 30 7.39 -52.15 11.61
CA VAL A 30 7.23 -50.91 12.36
C VAL A 30 8.58 -50.63 13.01
N GLY A 31 9.59 -50.38 12.17
CA GLY A 31 10.82 -49.75 12.61
C GLY A 31 10.45 -48.37 13.15
N PRO A 32 11.09 -47.90 14.23
CA PRO A 32 10.90 -46.52 14.64
C PRO A 32 11.16 -45.64 13.42
N ALA A 33 10.19 -44.81 13.05
CA ALA A 33 10.41 -43.77 12.05
C ALA A 33 11.47 -42.82 12.62
N ARG A 34 12.75 -43.16 12.41
CA ARG A 34 13.89 -42.31 12.72
C ARG A 34 13.89 -41.24 11.66
N ALA A 35 13.39 -40.07 12.01
CA ALA A 35 13.53 -38.86 11.21
C ALA A 35 14.99 -38.39 11.31
N ASP A 36 15.91 -39.09 10.64
CA ASP A 36 17.33 -38.68 10.53
C ASP A 36 17.49 -37.60 9.45
N ALA A 37 16.64 -36.58 9.49
CA ALA A 37 16.70 -35.42 8.62
C ALA A 37 17.26 -34.25 9.43
N CYS A 38 18.54 -33.94 9.25
CA CYS A 38 19.15 -32.74 9.79
C CYS A 38 19.19 -31.68 8.70
N ALA A 39 18.47 -30.58 8.92
CA ALA A 39 18.54 -29.38 8.10
C ALA A 39 19.04 -28.23 8.98
N TYR A 40 20.13 -27.60 8.56
CA TYR A 40 20.69 -26.41 9.19
C TYR A 40 20.86 -25.32 8.14
N ALA A 41 20.41 -24.11 8.45
CA ALA A 41 20.67 -22.93 7.67
C ALA A 41 21.16 -21.82 8.60
N SER A 42 22.28 -21.20 8.25
CA SER A 42 22.82 -20.03 8.95
C SER A 42 23.03 -18.91 7.94
N THR A 43 22.61 -17.72 8.33
CA THR A 43 22.85 -16.50 7.56
C THR A 43 23.69 -15.56 8.41
N GLY A 44 24.93 -15.34 8.01
CA GLY A 44 25.88 -14.47 8.69
C GLY A 44 26.39 -13.34 7.79
N PRO A 45 27.20 -12.43 8.34
CA PRO A 45 27.85 -11.35 7.57
C PRO A 45 28.68 -11.87 6.39
N ASP A 46 29.17 -13.11 6.51
CA ASP A 46 30.01 -13.78 5.52
C ASP A 46 29.19 -14.56 4.46
N GLY A 47 27.85 -14.54 4.53
CA GLY A 47 26.98 -15.19 3.53
C GLY A 47 25.98 -16.19 4.12
N THR A 48 25.43 -17.04 3.25
CA THR A 48 24.42 -18.04 3.61
C THR A 48 24.98 -19.45 3.49
N ASP A 49 25.01 -20.17 4.61
CA ASP A 49 25.37 -21.60 4.67
C ASP A 49 24.12 -22.43 4.91
N ALA A 50 23.84 -23.38 4.01
CA ALA A 50 22.71 -24.29 4.14
C ALA A 50 23.15 -25.73 3.89
N VAL A 51 22.92 -26.59 4.89
CA VAL A 51 23.23 -28.03 4.82
C VAL A 51 21.96 -28.80 5.13
N ALA A 52 21.52 -29.62 4.17
CA ALA A 52 20.42 -30.56 4.34
C ALA A 52 20.93 -31.98 4.06
N VAL A 53 20.83 -32.85 5.07
CA VAL A 53 21.22 -34.25 4.95
C VAL A 53 20.01 -35.13 5.26
N ALA A 54 19.68 -36.00 4.31
CA ALA A 54 18.66 -37.03 4.45
C ALA A 54 19.26 -38.38 4.04
N GLY A 55 19.34 -39.33 4.97
CA GLY A 55 19.88 -40.67 4.70
C GLY A 55 19.52 -41.67 5.78
N SER A 56 19.32 -42.94 5.39
CA SER A 56 19.19 -44.08 6.29
C SER A 56 20.56 -44.53 6.79
N ALA A 57 20.59 -45.18 7.96
CA ALA A 57 21.76 -45.53 8.78
C ALA A 57 22.88 -46.38 8.15
N SER A 58 22.98 -46.52 6.83
CA SER A 58 24.06 -47.22 6.11
C SER A 58 25.07 -46.28 5.44
N TRP A 59 25.03 -44.98 5.73
CA TRP A 59 26.01 -44.01 5.22
C TRP A 59 27.17 -43.85 6.23
N PRO A 60 28.45 -43.73 5.78
CA PRO A 60 29.57 -43.76 6.69
C PRO A 60 29.51 -42.54 7.61
N THR A 61 29.66 -42.80 8.90
CA THR A 61 29.74 -41.89 10.06
C THR A 61 29.63 -40.40 9.69
N ILE A 62 28.38 -39.90 9.69
CA ILE A 62 28.08 -38.47 9.56
C ILE A 62 28.80 -37.72 10.70
N PRO A 63 29.56 -36.64 10.43
CA PRO A 63 30.14 -35.83 11.50
C PRO A 63 29.01 -35.28 12.38
N PRO A 64 29.18 -35.26 13.71
CA PRO A 64 28.16 -34.76 14.62
C PRO A 64 27.75 -33.33 14.22
N CYS A 65 26.45 -33.06 14.22
CA CYS A 65 25.93 -31.73 13.93
C CYS A 65 26.65 -30.70 14.82
N PRO A 66 27.24 -29.63 14.25
CA PRO A 66 27.88 -28.61 15.05
C PRO A 66 26.83 -28.00 15.99
N ARG A 67 27.14 -27.99 17.29
CA ARG A 67 26.31 -27.31 18.28
C ARG A 67 26.24 -25.83 17.88
N PRO A 68 25.04 -25.22 17.81
CA PRO A 68 24.94 -23.80 17.48
C PRO A 68 25.75 -22.99 18.48
N THR A 69 26.70 -22.21 17.98
CA THR A 69 27.48 -21.27 18.79
C THR A 69 26.50 -20.26 19.38
N PRO A 70 26.49 -20.03 20.71
CA PRO A 70 25.62 -19.01 21.29
C PRO A 70 25.94 -17.67 20.63
N THR A 71 24.90 -17.01 20.11
CA THR A 71 25.03 -15.65 19.58
C THR A 71 25.61 -14.76 20.69
N PRO A 72 26.67 -13.98 20.42
CA PRO A 72 27.21 -13.08 21.43
C PRO A 72 26.09 -12.16 21.93
N THR A 73 25.96 -12.04 23.24
CA THR A 73 25.02 -11.10 23.86
C THR A 73 25.34 -9.70 23.33
N PRO A 74 24.37 -8.96 22.77
CA PRO A 74 24.63 -7.63 22.26
C PRO A 74 25.18 -6.76 23.40
N THR A 75 26.34 -6.14 23.17
CA THR A 75 26.89 -5.16 24.09
C THR A 75 25.84 -4.07 24.31
N PRO A 76 25.49 -3.72 25.56
CA PRO A 76 24.54 -2.66 25.82
C PRO A 76 25.01 -1.38 25.13
N THR A 77 24.14 -0.79 24.31
CA THR A 77 24.39 0.51 23.69
C THR A 77 24.57 1.54 24.80
N PRO A 78 25.64 2.35 24.79
CA PRO A 78 25.81 3.40 25.79
C PRO A 78 24.60 4.34 25.77
N THR A 79 24.09 4.67 26.94
CA THR A 79 23.03 5.67 27.09
C THR A 79 23.54 7.01 26.52
N PRO A 80 22.81 7.65 25.60
CA PRO A 80 23.21 8.95 25.10
C PRO A 80 23.29 9.96 26.25
N PRO A 81 24.22 10.94 26.19
CA PRO A 81 24.28 12.00 27.19
C PRO A 81 22.95 12.77 27.21
N PRO A 82 22.55 13.32 28.37
CA PRO A 82 21.37 14.17 28.46
C PRO A 82 21.49 15.35 27.50
N ASP A 83 20.39 15.67 26.82
CA ASP A 83 20.29 16.82 25.93
C ASP A 83 20.58 18.11 26.72
N PRO A 84 21.46 19.02 26.25
CA PRO A 84 21.67 20.30 26.91
C PRO A 84 20.36 21.05 27.14
N GLU A 85 20.26 21.67 28.31
CA GLU A 85 19.11 22.49 28.69
C GLU A 85 18.94 23.65 27.68
N PRO A 86 17.72 23.90 27.17
CA PRO A 86 17.49 24.96 26.20
C PRO A 86 17.87 26.33 26.77
N THR A 87 18.71 27.05 26.03
CA THR A 87 19.08 28.43 26.35
C THR A 87 17.83 29.29 26.51
N PRO A 88 17.71 30.07 27.60
CA PRO A 88 16.55 30.93 27.80
C PRO A 88 16.40 31.93 26.66
N PRO A 89 15.16 32.28 26.27
CA PRO A 89 14.92 33.25 25.23
C PRO A 89 15.52 34.61 25.61
N PRO A 90 16.03 35.38 24.63
CA PRO A 90 16.54 36.71 24.91
C PRO A 90 15.44 37.60 25.49
N PRO A 91 15.79 38.54 26.40
CA PRO A 91 14.83 39.45 26.99
C PRO A 91 14.16 40.31 25.91
N GLU A 92 12.86 40.55 26.10
CA GLU A 92 12.05 41.33 25.18
C GLU A 92 12.59 42.78 25.10
N PRO A 93 12.72 43.36 23.89
CA PRO A 93 13.24 44.70 23.73
C PRO A 93 12.33 45.74 24.42
N THR A 94 12.94 46.64 25.19
CA THR A 94 12.24 47.73 25.86
C THR A 94 11.46 48.57 24.84
N PRO A 95 10.17 48.85 25.06
CA PRO A 95 9.39 49.65 24.14
C PRO A 95 10.01 51.05 23.96
N PRO A 96 9.94 51.61 22.74
CA PRO A 96 10.47 52.94 22.48
C PRO A 96 9.74 53.99 23.34
N PRO A 97 10.43 55.06 23.76
CA PRO A 97 9.82 56.14 24.51
C PRO A 97 8.65 56.76 23.73
N ALA A 98 7.58 57.11 24.46
CA ALA A 98 6.39 57.69 23.88
C ALA A 98 6.73 58.97 23.07
N PRO A 99 6.15 59.16 21.87
CA PRO A 99 6.36 60.36 21.08
C PRO A 99 6.01 61.63 21.86
N LYS A 100 6.87 62.65 21.74
CA LYS A 100 6.61 63.97 22.33
C LYS A 100 5.33 64.56 21.71
N PRO A 101 4.42 65.15 22.52
CA PRO A 101 3.22 65.79 22.00
C PRO A 101 3.56 66.84 20.92
N PRO A 102 2.73 66.96 19.87
CA PRO A 102 2.93 67.98 18.85
C PRO A 102 2.81 69.38 19.47
N PRO A 103 3.54 70.37 18.95
CA PRO A 103 3.41 71.74 19.40
C PRO A 103 1.97 72.25 19.19
N PRO A 104 1.48 73.16 20.06
CA PRO A 104 0.15 73.74 19.91
C PRO A 104 0.02 74.42 18.54
N LYS A 105 -1.15 74.25 17.90
CA LYS A 105 -1.42 74.86 16.60
C LYS A 105 -1.35 76.39 16.72
N PRO A 106 -0.77 77.10 15.72
CA PRO A 106 -0.84 78.54 15.65
C PRO A 106 -2.31 79.04 15.68
N PRO A 107 -2.56 80.26 16.19
CA PRO A 107 -3.89 80.87 16.11
C PRO A 107 -4.35 80.95 14.66
N ALA A 108 -5.65 80.73 14.43
CA ALA A 108 -6.23 80.85 13.09
C ALA A 108 -6.07 82.29 12.57
N PRO A 109 -5.65 82.48 11.30
CA PRO A 109 -5.60 83.80 10.70
C PRO A 109 -7.00 84.43 10.65
N GLU A 110 -7.04 85.75 10.81
CA GLU A 110 -8.26 86.55 10.79
C GLU A 110 -8.99 86.41 9.42
N PRO A 111 -10.34 86.32 9.40
CA PRO A 111 -11.07 86.15 8.15
C PRO A 111 -10.84 87.30 7.17
N GLU A 112 -10.53 86.96 5.92
CA GLU A 112 -10.37 87.94 4.84
C GLU A 112 -11.74 88.59 4.50
N PRO A 113 -11.80 89.90 4.20
CA PRO A 113 -13.06 90.57 3.89
C PRO A 113 -13.72 89.99 2.63
N PRO A 114 -15.07 90.00 2.55
CA PRO A 114 -15.79 89.43 1.43
C PRO A 114 -15.47 90.16 0.12
N PRO A 115 -15.35 89.44 -1.01
CA PRO A 115 -15.06 90.05 -2.29
C PRO A 115 -16.22 90.95 -2.76
N PRO A 116 -15.94 92.02 -3.52
CA PRO A 116 -16.97 92.90 -4.06
C PRO A 116 -17.89 92.17 -5.05
N ALA A 117 -19.15 92.61 -5.12
CA ALA A 117 -20.19 91.99 -5.93
C ALA A 117 -19.84 91.98 -7.44
N PRO A 118 -20.14 90.89 -8.18
CA PRO A 118 -19.89 90.82 -9.61
C PRO A 118 -20.72 91.82 -10.42
N ARG A 119 -20.11 92.41 -11.45
CA ARG A 119 -20.77 93.31 -12.39
C ARG A 119 -21.66 92.52 -13.38
N PRO A 120 -22.85 93.00 -13.76
CA PRO A 120 -23.72 92.32 -14.73
C PRO A 120 -23.05 92.15 -16.11
N ALA A 121 -23.20 90.97 -16.70
CA ALA A 121 -22.66 90.64 -18.02
C ALA A 121 -23.53 91.23 -19.16
N PRO A 122 -22.92 91.68 -20.27
CA PRO A 122 -23.65 92.16 -21.45
C PRO A 122 -24.33 91.01 -22.23
N PRO A 123 -25.42 91.29 -22.97
CA PRO A 123 -26.15 90.28 -23.73
C PRO A 123 -25.33 89.74 -24.92
N ARG A 124 -25.48 88.43 -25.17
CA ARG A 124 -24.77 87.69 -26.22
C ARG A 124 -25.39 87.95 -27.61
N PRO A 125 -24.60 88.17 -28.68
CA PRO A 125 -25.09 88.26 -30.06
C PRO A 125 -25.66 86.93 -30.60
N ALA A 126 -26.63 87.04 -31.52
CA ALA A 126 -27.29 85.91 -32.17
C ALA A 126 -26.37 85.18 -33.17
N PRO A 127 -26.43 83.84 -33.28
CA PRO A 127 -25.60 83.07 -34.20
C PRO A 127 -26.04 83.20 -35.67
N GLU A 128 -25.06 83.32 -36.58
CA GLU A 128 -25.23 83.28 -38.04
C GLU A 128 -25.57 81.86 -38.55
N PRO A 129 -26.28 81.75 -39.69
CA PRO A 129 -26.67 80.46 -40.26
C PRO A 129 -25.50 79.71 -40.91
N SER A 130 -25.44 78.40 -40.62
CA SER A 130 -24.46 77.46 -41.18
C SER A 130 -24.77 77.12 -42.66
N PRO A 131 -23.77 77.09 -43.56
CA PRO A 131 -23.98 76.71 -44.96
C PRO A 131 -24.31 75.22 -45.15
N THR A 132 -25.06 74.95 -46.21
CA THR A 132 -25.64 73.66 -46.62
C THR A 132 -24.56 72.62 -47.00
N PRO A 133 -24.58 71.40 -46.44
CA PRO A 133 -23.69 70.34 -46.87
C PRO A 133 -24.16 69.68 -48.18
N THR A 134 -23.20 69.45 -49.09
CA THR A 134 -23.31 68.69 -50.34
C THR A 134 -23.66 67.22 -50.06
N PRO A 135 -24.55 66.58 -50.84
CA PRO A 135 -24.91 65.18 -50.62
C PRO A 135 -23.76 64.22 -50.96
N ALA A 136 -23.45 63.32 -50.04
CA ALA A 136 -22.52 62.22 -50.22
C ALA A 136 -23.20 61.00 -50.88
N PRO A 137 -22.52 60.24 -51.75
CA PRO A 137 -23.10 59.11 -52.47
C PRO A 137 -23.44 57.91 -51.56
N THR A 138 -24.52 57.22 -51.93
CA THR A 138 -25.09 56.05 -51.24
C THR A 138 -24.14 54.84 -51.25
N PRO A 139 -23.72 54.32 -50.08
CA PRO A 139 -22.98 53.06 -49.99
C PRO A 139 -23.91 51.83 -50.14
N PRO A 140 -23.39 50.69 -50.64
CA PRO A 140 -24.15 49.45 -50.86
C PRO A 140 -24.59 48.79 -49.54
N PRO A 141 -25.64 47.93 -49.56
CA PRO A 141 -26.21 47.34 -48.35
C PRO A 141 -25.20 46.43 -47.62
N ALA A 142 -24.90 46.79 -46.37
CA ALA A 142 -24.10 45.99 -45.46
C ALA A 142 -24.91 44.76 -45.00
N ARG A 143 -24.31 43.57 -45.12
CA ARG A 143 -24.87 42.32 -44.61
C ARG A 143 -24.82 42.34 -43.07
N SER A 144 -25.86 41.78 -42.45
CA SER A 144 -25.97 41.60 -41.01
C SER A 144 -24.78 40.78 -40.47
N ALA A 145 -23.89 41.42 -39.73
CA ALA A 145 -22.85 40.75 -38.96
C ALA A 145 -23.43 40.42 -37.56
N ALA A 146 -23.31 39.16 -37.19
CA ALA A 146 -23.74 38.62 -35.90
C ALA A 146 -23.08 39.36 -34.71
N PRO A 147 -23.76 39.44 -33.55
CA PRO A 147 -23.22 40.13 -32.39
C PRO A 147 -21.91 39.50 -31.89
N ALA A 148 -20.94 40.36 -31.60
CA ALA A 148 -19.64 39.98 -31.05
C ALA A 148 -19.79 39.30 -29.68
N PRO A 149 -19.12 38.16 -29.43
CA PRO A 149 -19.09 37.58 -28.09
C PRO A 149 -18.27 38.46 -27.13
N ALA A 150 -18.76 38.58 -25.90
CA ALA A 150 -18.14 39.30 -24.80
C ALA A 150 -16.69 38.84 -24.53
N PRO A 151 -15.82 39.70 -23.97
CA PRO A 151 -14.44 39.33 -23.67
C PRO A 151 -14.38 38.15 -22.69
N SER A 152 -13.70 37.08 -23.13
CA SER A 152 -13.42 35.90 -22.33
C SER A 152 -12.38 36.25 -21.27
N VAL A 153 -12.73 36.07 -20.00
CA VAL A 153 -11.81 36.20 -18.86
C VAL A 153 -10.67 35.18 -19.01
N THR A 154 -9.43 35.67 -19.01
CA THR A 154 -8.22 34.86 -18.99
C THR A 154 -8.21 33.99 -17.73
N PRO A 155 -8.21 32.64 -17.85
CA PRO A 155 -8.09 31.78 -16.67
C PRO A 155 -6.70 31.92 -16.06
N THR A 156 -6.67 32.14 -14.74
CA THR A 156 -5.46 32.16 -13.92
C THR A 156 -4.67 30.85 -14.08
N PRO A 157 -3.33 30.87 -14.23
CA PRO A 157 -2.54 29.65 -14.36
C PRO A 157 -2.70 28.77 -13.10
N ARG A 158 -3.19 27.54 -13.29
CA ARG A 158 -3.19 26.53 -12.22
C ARG A 158 -1.75 26.09 -11.95
N PRO A 159 -1.34 25.89 -10.68
CA PRO A 159 -0.07 25.27 -10.36
C PRO A 159 -0.04 23.85 -10.93
N SER A 160 0.95 23.58 -11.79
CA SER A 160 1.23 22.25 -12.32
C SER A 160 1.82 21.40 -11.21
N LEU A 161 1.12 20.35 -10.79
CA LEU A 161 1.66 19.36 -9.86
C LEU A 161 2.66 18.49 -10.62
N SER A 162 3.94 18.58 -10.24
CA SER A 162 4.99 17.73 -10.79
C SER A 162 4.71 16.27 -10.38
N PRO A 163 4.60 15.32 -11.33
CA PRO A 163 4.37 13.91 -11.00
C PRO A 163 5.56 13.35 -10.22
N VAL A 164 5.35 13.00 -8.96
CA VAL A 164 6.36 12.31 -8.15
C VAL A 164 6.56 10.90 -8.70
N HIS A 165 7.78 10.61 -9.13
CA HIS A 165 8.17 9.30 -9.62
C HIS A 165 8.43 8.36 -8.45
N TYR A 166 7.47 7.46 -8.18
CA TYR A 166 7.65 6.42 -7.18
C TYR A 166 8.49 5.26 -7.74
N PRO A 167 9.46 4.74 -6.96
CA PRO A 167 10.21 3.56 -7.36
C PRO A 167 9.28 2.35 -7.50
N ARG A 168 9.47 1.56 -8.56
CA ARG A 168 8.73 0.31 -8.77
C ARG A 168 9.02 -0.66 -7.62
N HIS A 169 8.12 -0.74 -6.65
CA HIS A 169 8.11 -1.84 -5.69
C HIS A 169 7.84 -3.14 -6.44
N ARG A 170 8.89 -3.94 -6.64
CA ARG A 170 8.75 -5.31 -7.14
C ARG A 170 8.07 -6.12 -6.04
N ALA A 171 6.81 -6.50 -6.25
CA ALA A 171 6.17 -7.49 -5.41
C ALA A 171 7.05 -8.75 -5.38
N ALA A 172 7.51 -9.14 -4.19
CA ALA A 172 8.27 -10.36 -4.01
C ALA A 172 7.45 -11.52 -4.60
N ARG A 173 8.06 -12.26 -5.54
CA ARG A 173 7.42 -13.39 -6.21
C ARG A 173 7.01 -14.39 -5.15
N ALA A 174 5.71 -14.69 -5.07
CA ALA A 174 5.19 -15.65 -4.12
C ALA A 174 5.98 -16.97 -4.22
N PRO A 175 6.46 -17.53 -3.09
CA PRO A 175 7.23 -18.77 -3.13
C PRO A 175 6.37 -19.85 -3.78
N GLN A 176 6.88 -20.42 -4.87
CA GLN A 176 6.29 -21.61 -5.47
C GLN A 176 6.34 -22.73 -4.44
N ARG A 177 5.19 -22.98 -3.81
CA ARG A 177 4.98 -24.11 -2.91
C ARG A 177 5.23 -25.37 -3.74
N SER A 178 6.44 -25.91 -3.58
CA SER A 178 6.86 -27.09 -4.32
C SER A 178 6.01 -28.24 -3.81
N SER A 179 5.08 -28.72 -4.64
CA SER A 179 4.36 -29.97 -4.41
C SER A 179 5.35 -31.13 -4.59
N ARG A 180 6.32 -31.27 -3.68
CA ARG A 180 7.19 -32.44 -3.60
C ARG A 180 6.70 -33.30 -2.45
N GLY A 181 6.18 -34.47 -2.78
CA GLY A 181 6.22 -35.63 -1.88
C GLY A 181 4.93 -36.04 -1.20
N THR A 182 3.76 -35.48 -1.49
CA THR A 182 2.50 -36.05 -1.00
C THR A 182 1.98 -37.08 -2.00
N THR A 183 1.82 -38.33 -1.56
CA THR A 183 1.10 -39.38 -2.28
C THR A 183 -0.15 -38.80 -2.95
N SER A 184 -0.35 -39.09 -4.25
CA SER A 184 -1.45 -38.54 -5.04
C SER A 184 -2.76 -38.57 -4.24
N PRO A 185 -3.54 -37.47 -4.19
CA PRO A 185 -4.75 -37.40 -3.36
C PRO A 185 -5.74 -38.51 -3.71
N LEU A 186 -5.73 -38.98 -4.97
CA LEU A 186 -6.49 -40.16 -5.38
C LEU A 186 -6.02 -41.43 -4.68
N VAL A 187 -4.71 -41.65 -4.56
CA VAL A 187 -4.15 -42.80 -3.85
C VAL A 187 -4.53 -42.76 -2.37
N PHE A 188 -4.46 -41.60 -1.74
CA PHE A 188 -4.88 -41.44 -0.34
C PHE A 188 -6.37 -41.74 -0.15
N VAL A 189 -7.24 -41.21 -1.02
CA VAL A 189 -8.69 -41.47 -0.97
C VAL A 189 -8.99 -42.95 -1.22
N LEU A 190 -8.29 -43.58 -2.16
CA LEU A 190 -8.50 -45.01 -2.47
C LEU A 190 -8.09 -45.90 -1.29
N LEU A 191 -7.01 -45.54 -0.59
CA LEU A 191 -6.52 -46.26 0.58
C LEU A 191 -7.51 -46.23 1.75
N ILE A 192 -8.33 -45.18 1.86
CA ILE A 192 -9.37 -45.05 2.90
C ILE A 192 -10.69 -45.69 2.46
N THR A 193 -11.12 -45.44 1.21
CA THR A 193 -12.47 -45.82 0.75
C THR A 193 -12.60 -47.30 0.39
N VAL A 194 -11.55 -47.93 -0.13
CA VAL A 194 -11.61 -49.35 -0.53
C VAL A 194 -11.85 -50.29 0.65
N PRO A 195 -11.13 -50.18 1.80
CA PRO A 195 -11.41 -51.03 2.97
C PRO A 195 -12.82 -50.84 3.53
N ALA A 196 -13.33 -49.61 3.52
CA ALA A 196 -14.67 -49.29 4.00
C ALA A 196 -15.76 -49.96 3.15
N VAL A 197 -15.62 -49.91 1.82
CA VAL A 197 -16.57 -50.57 0.90
C VAL A 197 -16.52 -52.09 1.06
N VAL A 198 -15.32 -52.68 1.21
CA VAL A 198 -15.16 -54.12 1.46
C VAL A 198 -15.81 -54.53 2.78
N ALA A 199 -15.65 -53.75 3.84
CA ALA A 199 -16.29 -54.02 5.14
C ALA A 199 -17.82 -53.96 5.05
N VAL A 200 -18.37 -52.96 4.34
CA VAL A 200 -19.82 -52.83 4.13
C VAL A 200 -20.37 -53.99 3.30
N ALA A 201 -19.68 -54.41 2.24
CA ALA A 201 -20.06 -55.56 1.44
C ALA A 201 -20.05 -56.85 2.27
N ALA A 202 -19.04 -57.05 3.12
CA ALA A 202 -18.95 -58.20 4.01
C ALA A 202 -20.04 -58.21 5.10
N LEU A 203 -20.48 -57.04 5.57
CA LEU A 203 -21.60 -56.94 6.53
C LEU A 203 -22.96 -57.17 5.87
N ARG A 204 -23.15 -56.75 4.62
CA ARG A 204 -24.41 -56.96 3.86
C ARG A 204 -24.58 -58.37 3.30
N ALA A 205 -23.52 -59.17 3.27
CA ALA A 205 -23.55 -60.56 2.81
C ALA A 205 -23.97 -61.57 3.90
N ARG A 206 -24.37 -61.08 5.09
CA ARG A 206 -25.03 -61.87 6.14
C ARG A 206 -26.53 -61.67 6.08
#